data_AF-A0A1E3P0N3-F1
#
_entry.id   AF-A0A1E3P0N3-F1
#
_cell.length_a   1.000
_cell.length_b   1.000
_cell.length_c   1.000
_cell.angle_alpha   90.00
_cell.angle_beta   90.00
_cell.angle_gamma   90.00
#
_symmetry.space_group_name_H-M   'P 1'
#
loop_
_entity.id
_entity.type
_entity.pdbx_description
1 polymer ?
#
loop_
_entity_poly.entity_id
_entity_poly.type
_entity_poly.pdbx_seq_one_letter_code
_entity_poly.pdbx_strand_id
1 'polypeptide(L)'
;MVELEKHYEFMRYALRLANNALHTNEVPVACVFVYDGQIVSYGSNNTNDSLSGITHAEFRGINIILDKVKSSPDFQQVYQNPQDIFKDIDLYVTVEPCVMCASALKQIGIRSVFFGCGNERFGGNGSVLRINKDCTTPENNYNAFPGFYRREAILLLRDFYTHENTHAPVPKSKKNRNLNKETYPDLIWSNYLNKDEFISMFGEDKIEIFEENRDLIEEVDESVLEPNNIDISDIIKFTETPLSSFKRRRL
;
A
#
# COMPACT_ATOMS: atom_id res chain seq x y z
N MET A 1 -3.42 2.49 21.31
CA MET A 1 -2.95 3.82 20.86
C MET A 1 -1.55 3.80 20.26
N VAL A 2 -0.52 3.21 20.90
CA VAL A 2 0.88 3.19 20.38
C VAL A 2 1.05 2.41 19.06
N GLU A 3 0.17 1.45 18.76
CA GLU A 3 0.27 0.60 17.57
C GLU A 3 -0.31 1.26 16.30
N LEU A 4 -1.40 2.03 16.43
CA LEU A 4 -2.06 2.68 15.29
C LEU A 4 -1.19 3.82 14.70
N GLU A 5 -0.52 4.59 15.55
CA GLU A 5 0.37 5.69 15.12
C GLU A 5 1.48 5.19 14.19
N LYS A 6 2.03 4.00 14.47
CA LYS A 6 3.06 3.38 13.62
C LYS A 6 2.52 3.07 12.23
N HIS A 7 1.27 2.63 12.10
CA HIS A 7 0.67 2.37 10.79
C HIS A 7 0.56 3.66 9.95
N TYR A 8 0.20 4.78 10.59
CA TYR A 8 0.24 6.09 9.93
C TYR A 8 1.68 6.49 9.56
N GLU A 9 2.66 6.28 10.43
CA GLU A 9 4.06 6.56 10.11
C GLU A 9 4.54 5.80 8.85
N PHE A 10 4.27 4.49 8.77
CA PHE A 10 4.63 3.70 7.59
C PHE A 10 3.85 4.10 6.33
N MET A 11 2.56 4.41 6.45
CA MET A 11 1.78 4.91 5.32
C MET A 11 2.28 6.27 4.83
N ARG A 12 2.77 7.14 5.72
CA ARG A 12 3.39 8.41 5.36
C ARG A 12 4.62 8.20 4.47
N TYR A 13 5.45 7.18 4.73
CA TYR A 13 6.54 6.81 3.83
C TYR A 13 6.03 6.35 2.45
N ALA A 14 4.96 5.55 2.40
CA ALA A 14 4.35 5.14 1.13
C ALA A 14 3.80 6.34 0.33
N LEU A 15 3.19 7.33 0.99
CA LEU A 15 2.73 8.57 0.35
C LEU A 15 3.88 9.40 -0.22
N ARG A 16 5.00 9.52 0.49
CA ARG A 16 6.19 10.23 -0.02
C ARG A 16 6.72 9.59 -1.30
N LEU A 17 6.73 8.25 -1.36
CA LEU A 17 7.08 7.51 -2.58
C LEU A 17 6.05 7.68 -3.70
N ALA A 18 4.76 7.71 -3.37
CA ALA A 18 3.69 7.95 -4.35
C ALA A 18 3.77 9.37 -4.92
N ASN A 19 4.07 10.36 -4.08
CA ASN A 19 4.30 11.73 -4.52
C ASN A 19 5.53 11.81 -5.44
N ASN A 20 6.62 11.09 -5.14
CA ASN A 20 7.76 10.97 -6.05
C ASN A 20 7.34 10.40 -7.42
N ALA A 21 6.57 9.31 -7.42
CA ALA A 21 6.08 8.68 -8.65
C ALA A 21 5.24 9.65 -9.49
N LEU A 22 4.38 10.45 -8.87
CA LEU A 22 3.62 11.51 -9.56
C LEU A 22 4.54 12.49 -10.30
N HIS A 23 5.59 12.96 -9.64
CA HIS A 23 6.56 13.92 -10.20
C HIS A 23 7.45 13.31 -11.29
N THR A 24 7.57 11.98 -11.34
CA THR A 24 8.25 11.25 -12.41
C THR A 24 7.29 10.75 -13.50
N ASN A 25 6.08 11.33 -13.59
CA ASN A 25 5.03 10.93 -14.55
C ASN A 25 4.60 9.46 -14.45
N GLU A 26 4.65 8.89 -13.24
CA GLU A 26 4.10 7.58 -12.93
C GLU A 26 2.80 7.67 -12.13
N VAL A 27 2.02 6.60 -12.17
CA VAL A 27 0.81 6.49 -11.34
C VAL A 27 1.23 6.54 -9.86
N PRO A 28 0.62 7.39 -9.01
CA PRO A 28 1.02 7.57 -7.61
C PRO A 28 0.52 6.43 -6.71
N VAL A 29 0.83 5.20 -7.10
CA VAL A 29 0.68 4.00 -6.29
C VAL A 29 2.07 3.62 -5.81
N ALA A 30 2.28 3.64 -4.50
CA ALA A 30 3.52 3.22 -3.90
C ALA A 30 3.28 2.50 -2.58
N CYS A 31 4.28 1.74 -2.16
CA CYS A 31 4.21 0.91 -0.98
C CYS A 31 5.54 0.78 -0.25
N VAL A 32 5.46 0.43 1.03
CA VAL A 32 6.59 -0.03 1.85
C VAL A 32 6.24 -1.37 2.49
N PHE A 33 7.24 -2.24 2.57
CA PHE A 33 7.17 -3.54 3.24
C PHE A 33 7.91 -3.42 4.57
N VAL A 34 7.26 -3.80 5.66
CA VAL A 34 7.76 -3.61 7.02
C VAL A 34 7.88 -4.97 7.71
N TYR A 35 9.07 -5.22 8.25
CA TYR A 35 9.36 -6.37 9.10
C TYR A 35 9.82 -5.87 10.46
N ASP A 36 9.19 -6.35 11.54
CA ASP A 36 9.56 -5.99 12.93
C ASP A 36 9.73 -4.48 13.16
N GLY A 37 8.83 -3.69 12.57
CA GLY A 37 8.85 -2.22 12.69
C GLY A 37 9.93 -1.51 11.85
N GLN A 38 10.61 -2.22 10.95
CA GLN A 38 11.61 -1.66 10.03
C GLN A 38 11.19 -1.82 8.58
N ILE A 39 11.40 -0.79 7.76
CA ILE A 39 11.14 -0.87 6.31
C ILE A 39 12.25 -1.71 5.68
N VAL A 40 11.86 -2.83 5.06
CA VAL A 40 12.80 -3.78 4.43
C VAL A 40 12.81 -3.67 2.92
N SER A 41 11.75 -3.11 2.34
CA SER A 41 11.60 -2.90 0.91
C SER A 41 10.55 -1.84 0.64
N TYR A 42 10.54 -1.33 -0.59
CA TYR A 42 9.55 -0.38 -1.07
C TYR A 42 9.33 -0.59 -2.56
N GLY A 43 8.26 0.00 -3.09
CA GLY A 43 8.01 0.02 -4.52
C GLY A 43 7.07 1.15 -4.91
N SER A 44 7.23 1.66 -6.11
CA SER A 44 6.30 2.57 -6.78
C SER A 44 5.92 2.01 -8.15
N ASN A 45 4.74 2.34 -8.65
CA ASN A 45 4.33 1.95 -10.00
C ASN A 45 5.41 2.31 -11.02
N ASN A 46 5.68 1.39 -11.95
CA ASN A 46 6.74 1.57 -12.95
C ASN A 46 6.33 1.04 -14.34
N THR A 47 5.03 1.02 -14.62
CA THR A 47 4.46 0.51 -15.89
C THR A 47 4.90 1.32 -17.11
N ASN A 48 5.15 2.62 -16.96
CA ASN A 48 5.59 3.49 -18.04
C ASN A 48 7.05 3.20 -18.42
N ASP A 49 7.95 3.16 -17.43
CA ASP A 49 9.38 2.89 -17.69
C ASP A 49 9.62 1.44 -18.11
N SER A 50 8.94 0.48 -17.47
CA SER A 50 9.11 -0.94 -17.77
C SER A 50 8.39 -1.39 -19.04
N LEU A 51 7.51 -0.54 -19.59
CA LEU A 51 6.59 -0.87 -20.69
C LEU A 51 5.76 -2.13 -20.43
N SER A 52 5.48 -2.42 -19.15
CA SER A 52 4.81 -3.63 -18.72
C SER A 52 3.67 -3.32 -17.76
N GLY A 53 2.46 -3.77 -18.11
CA GLY A 53 1.26 -3.56 -17.32
C GLY A 53 1.20 -4.34 -15.99
N ILE A 54 2.28 -5.04 -15.62
CA ILE A 54 2.36 -5.81 -14.37
C ILE A 54 3.38 -5.24 -13.37
N THR A 55 4.15 -4.21 -13.74
CA THR A 55 5.19 -3.62 -12.87
C THR A 55 4.58 -2.64 -11.87
N HIS A 56 3.66 -3.14 -11.06
CA HIS A 56 3.05 -2.40 -9.96
C HIS A 56 3.98 -2.29 -8.74
N ALA A 57 3.66 -1.39 -7.84
CA ALA A 57 4.42 -1.11 -6.63
C ALA A 57 4.73 -2.38 -5.82
N GLU A 58 3.73 -3.25 -5.63
CA GLU A 58 3.83 -4.46 -4.82
C GLU A 58 4.83 -5.46 -5.42
N PHE A 59 4.80 -5.67 -6.75
CA PHE A 59 5.73 -6.56 -7.41
C PHE A 59 7.18 -6.08 -7.31
N ARG A 60 7.42 -4.77 -7.40
CA ARG A 60 8.77 -4.23 -7.23
C ARG A 60 9.30 -4.48 -5.83
N GLY A 61 8.49 -4.20 -4.81
CA GLY A 61 8.93 -4.42 -3.44
C GLY A 61 9.12 -5.91 -3.10
N ILE A 62 8.26 -6.80 -3.63
CA ILE A 62 8.43 -8.25 -3.53
C ILE A 62 9.75 -8.69 -4.16
N ASN A 63 10.06 -8.23 -5.37
CA ASN A 63 11.28 -8.61 -6.08
C ASN A 63 12.54 -8.17 -5.33
N ILE A 64 12.55 -6.96 -4.76
CA ILE A 64 13.67 -6.49 -3.93
C ILE A 64 13.88 -7.40 -2.72
N ILE A 65 12.81 -7.84 -2.04
CA ILE A 65 12.92 -8.77 -0.91
C ILE A 65 13.49 -10.10 -1.39
N LEU A 66 12.94 -10.68 -2.46
CA LEU A 66 13.39 -11.97 -2.99
C LEU A 66 14.84 -11.94 -3.45
N ASP A 67 15.32 -10.83 -4.03
CA ASP A 67 16.71 -10.69 -4.44
C ASP A 67 17.64 -10.59 -3.23
N LYS A 68 17.25 -9.85 -2.19
CA LYS A 68 18.00 -9.86 -0.91
C LYS A 68 18.07 -11.25 -0.31
N VAL A 69 16.96 -12.00 -0.36
CA VAL A 69 16.89 -13.37 0.18
C VAL A 69 17.87 -14.28 -0.55
N LYS A 70 17.90 -14.23 -1.89
CA LYS A 70 18.85 -15.00 -2.71
C LYS A 70 20.30 -14.64 -2.39
N SER A 71 20.57 -13.37 -2.09
CA SER A 71 21.90 -12.86 -1.75
C SER A 71 22.29 -13.02 -0.28
N SER A 72 21.43 -13.60 0.57
CA SER A 72 21.68 -13.77 2.01
C SER A 72 21.92 -15.24 2.37
N PRO A 73 23.17 -15.66 2.63
CA PRO A 73 23.50 -17.05 2.95
C PRO A 73 22.82 -17.56 4.23
N ASP A 74 22.60 -16.66 5.20
CA ASP A 74 22.05 -17.01 6.50
C ASP A 74 20.52 -17.12 6.49
N PHE A 75 19.84 -16.65 5.44
CA PHE A 75 18.37 -16.65 5.37
C PHE A 75 17.77 -18.05 5.56
N GLN A 76 18.39 -19.07 4.95
CA GLN A 76 17.94 -20.46 5.02
C GLN A 76 18.03 -21.06 6.43
N GLN A 77 18.74 -20.41 7.36
CA GLN A 77 18.76 -20.81 8.77
C GLN A 77 17.48 -20.39 9.50
N VAL A 78 16.76 -19.38 8.99
CA VAL A 78 15.56 -18.81 9.62
C VAL A 78 14.29 -19.28 8.93
N TYR A 79 14.30 -19.31 7.59
CA TYR A 79 13.15 -19.69 6.76
C TYR A 79 13.52 -20.81 5.81
N GLN A 80 12.60 -21.78 5.64
CA GLN A 80 12.83 -22.91 4.76
C GLN A 80 12.69 -22.53 3.28
N ASN A 81 11.72 -21.67 2.95
CA ASN A 81 11.50 -21.20 1.59
C ASN A 81 11.62 -19.66 1.51
N PRO A 82 12.10 -19.09 0.39
CA PRO A 82 12.25 -17.64 0.22
C PRO A 82 11.00 -16.82 0.53
N GLN A 83 9.81 -17.33 0.17
CA GLN A 83 8.54 -16.66 0.38
C GLN A 83 8.07 -16.67 1.85
N ASP A 84 8.61 -17.54 2.71
CA ASP A 84 8.11 -17.66 4.08
C ASP A 84 8.35 -16.40 4.93
N ILE A 85 9.29 -15.54 4.53
CA ILE A 85 9.51 -14.23 5.18
C ILE A 85 8.28 -13.32 5.09
N PHE A 86 7.48 -13.43 4.03
CA PHE A 86 6.32 -12.54 3.83
C PHE A 86 5.23 -12.74 4.90
N LYS A 87 5.20 -13.89 5.58
CA LYS A 87 4.32 -14.17 6.72
C LYS A 87 4.58 -13.27 7.93
N ASP A 88 5.75 -12.64 7.97
CA ASP A 88 6.16 -11.72 9.03
C ASP A 88 6.16 -10.25 8.57
N ILE A 89 5.76 -9.98 7.31
CA ILE A 89 5.82 -8.66 6.69
C ILE A 89 4.43 -8.03 6.56
N ASP A 90 4.33 -6.77 6.97
CA ASP A 90 3.20 -5.90 6.61
C ASP A 90 3.48 -5.12 5.35
N LEU A 91 2.45 -4.97 4.53
CA LEU A 91 2.46 -4.05 3.40
C LEU A 91 1.68 -2.79 3.76
N TYR A 92 2.26 -1.62 3.50
CA TYR A 92 1.56 -0.33 3.52
C TYR A 92 1.56 0.21 2.10
N VAL A 93 0.39 0.44 1.51
CA VAL A 93 0.24 0.86 0.11
C VAL A 93 -0.78 1.98 -0.03
N THR A 94 -0.49 3.01 -0.84
CA THR A 94 -1.36 4.19 -0.92
C THR A 94 -2.76 3.89 -1.48
N VAL A 95 -2.86 2.92 -2.38
CA VAL A 95 -4.11 2.50 -3.03
C VAL A 95 -4.29 1.00 -2.82
N GLU A 96 -5.53 0.56 -2.60
CA GLU A 96 -5.87 -0.85 -2.46
C GLU A 96 -5.22 -1.71 -3.57
N PRO A 97 -4.55 -2.83 -3.21
CA PRO A 97 -3.99 -3.75 -4.19
C PRO A 97 -5.03 -4.18 -5.22
N CYS A 98 -4.65 -4.17 -6.48
CA CYS A 98 -5.53 -4.69 -7.52
C CYS A 98 -5.67 -6.22 -7.40
N VAL A 99 -6.66 -6.83 -8.08
CA VAL A 99 -6.89 -8.29 -8.08
C VAL A 99 -5.60 -9.10 -8.30
N MET A 100 -4.75 -8.66 -9.23
CA MET A 100 -3.46 -9.31 -9.52
C MET A 100 -2.49 -9.22 -8.33
N CYS A 101 -2.28 -8.03 -7.78
CA CYS A 101 -1.39 -7.82 -6.65
C CYS A 101 -1.92 -8.51 -5.39
N ALA A 102 -3.23 -8.42 -5.12
CA ALA A 102 -3.89 -9.10 -4.01
C ALA A 102 -3.73 -10.62 -4.07
N SER A 103 -3.85 -11.21 -5.27
CA SER A 103 -3.62 -12.65 -5.50
C SER A 103 -2.15 -13.03 -5.29
N ALA A 104 -1.21 -12.24 -5.80
CA ALA A 104 0.23 -12.48 -5.59
C ALA A 104 0.60 -12.44 -4.10
N LEU A 105 0.13 -11.42 -3.38
CA LEU A 105 0.31 -11.24 -1.94
C LEU A 105 -0.27 -12.42 -1.14
N LYS A 106 -1.43 -12.94 -1.56
CA LYS A 106 -2.03 -14.13 -0.95
C LYS A 106 -1.18 -15.37 -1.19
N GLN A 107 -0.73 -15.60 -2.41
CA GLN A 107 0.04 -16.80 -2.76
C GLN A 107 1.38 -16.87 -2.01
N ILE A 108 2.02 -15.71 -1.78
CA ILE A 108 3.27 -15.65 -1.00
C ILE A 108 3.03 -15.64 0.53
N GLY A 109 1.79 -15.50 0.97
CA GLY A 109 1.42 -15.50 2.39
C GLY A 109 1.81 -14.22 3.13
N ILE A 110 1.51 -13.05 2.57
CA ILE A 110 1.72 -11.76 3.27
C ILE A 110 1.00 -11.76 4.64
N ARG A 111 1.59 -11.11 5.66
CA ARG A 111 0.98 -11.05 7.00
C ARG A 111 -0.29 -10.21 7.02
N SER A 112 -0.20 -8.97 6.56
CA SER A 112 -1.29 -8.00 6.60
C SER A 112 -1.04 -6.89 5.57
N VAL A 113 -2.12 -6.28 5.11
CA VAL A 113 -2.09 -5.14 4.19
C VAL A 113 -2.80 -3.96 4.84
N PHE A 114 -2.16 -2.80 4.82
CA PHE A 114 -2.71 -1.52 5.22
C PHE A 114 -2.73 -0.65 3.99
N PHE A 115 -3.86 0.01 3.71
CA PHE A 115 -3.94 0.86 2.54
C PHE A 115 -4.73 2.13 2.77
N GLY A 116 -4.44 3.14 1.92
CA GLY A 116 -5.12 4.41 1.97
C GLY A 116 -6.51 4.36 1.37
N CYS A 117 -6.62 4.62 0.08
CA CYS A 117 -7.90 4.64 -0.61
C CYS A 117 -8.22 3.31 -1.31
N GLY A 118 -9.52 3.03 -1.47
CA GLY A 118 -9.99 1.90 -2.26
C GLY A 118 -9.60 2.01 -3.74
N ASN A 119 -9.62 0.88 -4.44
CA ASN A 119 -9.39 0.81 -5.88
C ASN A 119 -10.70 0.46 -6.58
N GLU A 120 -11.43 1.50 -6.98
CA GLU A 120 -12.81 1.39 -7.51
C GLU A 120 -12.92 0.55 -8.78
N ARG A 121 -11.84 0.39 -9.55
CA ARG A 121 -11.87 -0.34 -10.83
C ARG A 121 -11.34 -1.75 -10.73
N PHE A 122 -10.32 -1.97 -9.89
CA PHE A 122 -9.56 -3.22 -9.89
C PHE A 122 -9.29 -3.77 -8.49
N GLY A 123 -9.88 -3.21 -7.44
CA GLY A 123 -9.58 -3.57 -6.04
C GLY A 123 -9.82 -5.04 -5.71
N GLY A 124 -8.77 -5.69 -5.20
CA GLY A 124 -8.75 -7.11 -4.89
C GLY A 124 -8.96 -7.44 -3.41
N ASN A 125 -9.11 -6.44 -2.54
CA ASN A 125 -9.24 -6.63 -1.09
C ASN A 125 -10.61 -6.20 -0.53
N GLY A 126 -11.53 -5.75 -1.39
CA GLY A 126 -12.92 -5.46 -1.03
C GLY A 126 -13.67 -4.58 -2.02
N SER A 127 -13.01 -3.67 -2.75
CA SER A 127 -13.73 -2.74 -3.65
C SER A 127 -14.42 -3.43 -4.82
N VAL A 128 -13.80 -4.45 -5.41
CA VAL A 128 -14.36 -5.20 -6.54
C VAL A 128 -14.45 -6.68 -6.21
N LEU A 129 -13.33 -7.28 -5.79
CA LEU A 129 -13.25 -8.67 -5.33
C LEU A 129 -12.59 -8.72 -3.96
N ARG A 130 -12.80 -9.82 -3.24
CA ARG A 130 -12.20 -10.09 -1.92
C ARG A 130 -11.22 -11.26 -1.98
N ILE A 131 -10.21 -11.12 -2.83
CA ILE A 131 -9.18 -12.14 -3.10
C ILE A 131 -8.46 -12.53 -1.80
N ASN A 132 -8.14 -11.55 -0.96
CA ASN A 132 -7.47 -11.76 0.33
C ASN A 132 -8.18 -12.74 1.28
N LYS A 133 -9.48 -13.01 1.08
CA LYS A 133 -10.28 -13.97 1.85
C LYS A 133 -11.04 -15.00 1.02
N ASP A 134 -10.75 -15.11 -0.29
CA ASP A 134 -11.39 -16.14 -1.12
C ASP A 134 -10.97 -17.58 -0.72
N CYS A 135 -11.57 -18.58 -1.37
CA CYS A 135 -11.34 -19.98 -1.04
C CYS A 135 -10.15 -20.64 -1.77
N THR A 136 -9.37 -19.92 -2.58
CA THR A 136 -8.34 -20.53 -3.44
C THR A 136 -7.12 -21.03 -2.65
N THR A 137 -6.66 -20.27 -1.66
CA THR A 137 -5.57 -20.62 -0.71
C THR A 137 -5.92 -20.16 0.72
N PRO A 138 -6.89 -20.82 1.39
CA PRO A 138 -7.44 -20.35 2.66
C PRO A 138 -6.40 -20.19 3.78
N GLU A 139 -5.36 -21.01 3.77
CA GLU A 139 -4.25 -20.99 4.73
C GLU A 139 -3.40 -19.72 4.67
N ASN A 140 -3.49 -18.96 3.57
CA ASN A 140 -2.76 -17.71 3.36
C ASN A 140 -3.69 -16.49 3.31
N ASN A 141 -4.92 -16.61 3.83
CA ASN A 141 -5.78 -15.45 3.99
C ASN A 141 -5.11 -14.38 4.86
N TYR A 142 -5.32 -13.11 4.52
CA TYR A 142 -4.74 -11.98 5.24
C TYR A 142 -5.75 -10.86 5.46
N ASN A 143 -5.51 -10.08 6.51
CA ASN A 143 -6.29 -8.90 6.81
C ASN A 143 -5.85 -7.71 5.96
N ALA A 144 -6.81 -6.95 5.46
CA ALA A 144 -6.61 -5.76 4.67
C ALA A 144 -7.36 -4.59 5.33
N PHE A 145 -6.63 -3.61 5.85
CA PHE A 145 -7.16 -2.48 6.63
C PHE A 145 -7.13 -1.20 5.78
N PRO A 146 -8.29 -0.64 5.39
CA PRO A 146 -8.38 0.62 4.63
C PRO A 146 -8.23 1.86 5.52
N GLY A 147 -8.13 3.03 4.89
CA GLY A 147 -8.42 4.32 5.54
C GLY A 147 -7.20 5.13 5.97
N PHE A 148 -5.99 4.62 5.82
CA PHE A 148 -4.77 5.31 6.26
C PHE A 148 -4.34 6.39 5.27
N TYR A 149 -4.45 7.66 5.64
CA TYR A 149 -4.24 8.79 4.70
C TYR A 149 -5.05 8.65 3.39
N ARG A 150 -6.31 8.23 3.55
CA ARG A 150 -7.20 7.95 2.42
C ARG A 150 -7.41 9.18 1.53
N ARG A 151 -7.63 10.36 2.13
CA ARG A 151 -7.92 11.59 1.38
C ARG A 151 -6.71 12.05 0.59
N GLU A 152 -5.52 11.92 1.15
CA GLU A 152 -4.23 12.22 0.52
C GLU A 152 -3.97 11.30 -0.67
N ALA A 153 -4.18 9.99 -0.50
CA ALA A 153 -4.06 9.03 -1.60
C ALA A 153 -5.04 9.34 -2.75
N ILE A 154 -6.29 9.72 -2.42
CA ILE A 154 -7.28 10.16 -3.42
C ILE A 154 -6.80 11.43 -4.12
N LEU A 155 -6.27 12.41 -3.38
CA LEU A 155 -5.78 13.66 -3.96
C LEU A 155 -4.62 13.43 -4.92
N LEU A 156 -3.65 12.58 -4.57
CA LEU A 156 -2.55 12.20 -5.47
C LEU A 156 -3.08 11.56 -6.77
N LEU A 157 -4.02 10.63 -6.67
CA LEU A 157 -4.65 10.02 -7.86
C LEU A 157 -5.40 11.05 -8.71
N ARG A 158 -6.18 11.93 -8.07
CA ARG A 158 -6.91 12.99 -8.78
C ARG A 158 -5.94 13.91 -9.51
N ASP A 159 -4.81 14.26 -8.89
CA ASP A 159 -3.77 15.09 -9.49
C ASP A 159 -3.13 14.39 -10.70
N PHE A 160 -2.77 13.10 -10.58
CA PHE A 160 -2.32 12.30 -11.71
C PHE A 160 -3.31 12.33 -12.89
N TYR A 161 -4.61 12.24 -12.61
CA TYR A 161 -5.63 12.27 -13.66
C TYR A 161 -5.95 13.67 -14.19
N THR A 162 -5.53 14.76 -13.54
CA THR A 162 -5.55 16.11 -14.13
C THR A 162 -4.43 16.32 -15.13
N HIS A 163 -3.29 15.66 -14.97
CA HIS A 163 -2.19 15.70 -15.92
C HIS A 163 -2.59 15.12 -17.30
N GLU A 164 -2.12 15.76 -18.38
CA GLU A 164 -2.31 15.27 -19.74
C GLU A 164 -1.34 14.11 -19.99
N ASN A 165 -1.86 12.96 -20.40
CA ASN A 165 -1.01 11.85 -20.84
C ASN A 165 -0.52 12.16 -22.26
N THR A 166 0.67 12.73 -22.38
CA THR A 166 1.33 13.04 -23.66
C THR A 166 1.73 11.80 -24.45
N HIS A 167 1.77 10.63 -23.81
CA HIS A 167 2.06 9.34 -24.44
C HIS A 167 0.80 8.63 -24.98
N ALA A 168 -0.40 9.18 -24.75
CA ALA A 168 -1.62 8.60 -25.30
C ALA A 168 -1.67 8.74 -26.84
N PRO A 169 -2.13 7.72 -27.60
CA PRO A 169 -2.21 7.78 -29.07
C PRO A 169 -3.01 8.98 -29.59
N VAL A 170 -4.02 9.41 -28.82
CA VAL A 170 -4.78 10.63 -29.05
C VAL A 170 -4.85 11.40 -27.72
N PRO A 171 -3.98 12.41 -27.50
CA PRO A 171 -4.00 13.21 -26.30
C PRO A 171 -5.32 13.98 -26.19
N LYS A 172 -6.07 13.77 -25.11
CA LYS A 172 -7.25 14.59 -24.80
C LYS A 172 -6.81 15.75 -23.93
N SER A 173 -7.06 16.98 -24.36
CA SER A 173 -6.73 18.14 -23.53
C SER A 173 -7.55 18.15 -22.25
N LYS A 174 -6.88 18.42 -21.12
CA LYS A 174 -7.49 18.46 -19.78
C LYS A 174 -7.38 19.84 -19.11
N LYS A 175 -7.04 20.88 -19.86
CA LYS A 175 -6.79 22.27 -19.40
C LYS A 175 -7.85 22.89 -18.48
N ASN A 176 -9.08 22.37 -18.47
CA ASN A 176 -10.19 22.90 -17.66
C ASN A 176 -10.57 22.03 -16.45
N ARG A 177 -9.80 20.99 -16.12
CA ARG A 177 -10.09 20.15 -14.94
C ARG A 177 -9.46 20.73 -13.69
N ASN A 178 -10.28 21.28 -12.82
CA ASN A 178 -9.86 21.64 -11.46
C ASN A 178 -9.83 20.41 -10.57
N LEU A 179 -8.81 20.32 -9.71
CA LEU A 179 -8.70 19.28 -8.70
C LEU A 179 -9.79 19.49 -7.64
N ASN A 180 -10.73 18.55 -7.52
CA ASN A 180 -11.69 18.58 -6.42
C ASN A 180 -10.98 18.17 -5.12
N LYS A 181 -10.95 19.08 -4.13
CA LYS A 181 -10.40 18.86 -2.79
C LYS A 181 -11.45 18.85 -1.68
N GLU A 182 -12.73 19.04 -2.02
CA GLU A 182 -13.80 19.29 -1.05
C GLU A 182 -14.63 18.04 -0.78
N THR A 183 -14.84 17.19 -1.80
CA THR A 183 -15.69 16.01 -1.67
C THR A 183 -14.92 14.71 -1.85
N TYR A 184 -15.21 13.74 -1.02
CA TYR A 184 -14.65 12.40 -1.05
C TYR A 184 -15.80 11.39 -1.05
N PRO A 185 -15.72 10.29 -1.81
CA PRO A 185 -16.70 9.22 -1.72
C PRO A 185 -16.75 8.66 -0.29
N ASP A 186 -17.84 8.01 0.08
CA ASP A 186 -17.92 7.30 1.36
C ASP A 186 -16.96 6.10 1.37
N LEU A 187 -16.41 5.77 2.54
CA LEU A 187 -15.63 4.56 2.73
C LEU A 187 -16.55 3.46 3.26
N ILE A 188 -17.04 2.60 2.36
CA ILE A 188 -17.92 1.49 2.74
C ILE A 188 -17.09 0.41 3.47
N TRP A 189 -16.94 0.54 4.79
CA TRP A 189 -16.06 -0.30 5.61
C TRP A 189 -16.39 -1.79 5.51
N SER A 190 -17.68 -2.11 5.41
CA SER A 190 -18.19 -3.49 5.32
C SER A 190 -17.70 -4.26 4.09
N ASN A 191 -17.20 -3.56 3.06
CA ASN A 191 -16.58 -4.21 1.91
C ASN A 191 -15.23 -4.85 2.26
N TYR A 192 -14.53 -4.31 3.26
CA TYR A 192 -13.16 -4.70 3.61
C TYR A 192 -13.10 -5.50 4.91
N LEU A 193 -13.82 -5.03 5.94
CA LEU A 193 -13.78 -5.54 7.31
C LEU A 193 -15.17 -5.86 7.83
N ASN A 194 -15.28 -6.89 8.67
CA ASN A 194 -16.45 -7.03 9.54
C ASN A 194 -16.30 -6.15 10.81
N LYS A 195 -17.36 -6.07 11.62
CA LYS A 195 -17.40 -5.23 12.82
C LYS A 195 -16.31 -5.60 13.83
N ASP A 196 -16.09 -6.89 14.07
CA ASP A 196 -15.09 -7.38 15.03
C ASP A 196 -13.66 -7.08 14.55
N GLU A 197 -13.40 -7.22 13.26
CA GLU A 197 -12.12 -6.87 12.63
C GLU A 197 -11.84 -5.37 12.72
N PHE A 198 -12.86 -4.53 12.52
CA PHE A 198 -12.75 -3.08 12.71
C PHE A 198 -12.45 -2.73 14.16
N ILE A 199 -13.22 -3.25 15.11
CA ILE A 199 -13.03 -2.99 16.56
C ILE A 199 -11.64 -3.43 17.00
N SER A 200 -11.17 -4.59 16.55
CA SER A 200 -9.85 -5.12 16.87
C SER A 200 -8.72 -4.18 16.44
N MET A 201 -8.84 -3.53 15.28
CA MET A 201 -7.82 -2.61 14.76
C MET A 201 -7.95 -1.17 15.32
N PHE A 202 -9.17 -0.63 15.33
CA PHE A 202 -9.39 0.81 15.56
C PHE A 202 -9.94 1.15 16.94
N GLY A 203 -10.44 0.14 17.67
CA GLY A 203 -11.09 0.29 18.97
C GLY A 203 -12.61 0.42 18.87
N GLU A 204 -13.30 -0.02 19.92
CA GLU A 204 -14.77 0.05 20.03
C GLU A 204 -15.28 1.49 20.09
N ASP A 205 -14.45 2.43 20.57
CA ASP A 205 -14.74 3.86 20.63
C ASP A 205 -14.97 4.50 19.24
N LYS A 206 -14.55 3.83 18.16
CA LYS A 206 -14.68 4.34 16.78
C LYS A 206 -15.79 3.67 15.99
N ILE A 207 -16.67 2.91 16.64
CA ILE A 207 -17.64 2.09 15.92
C ILE A 207 -18.64 2.89 15.07
N GLU A 208 -18.97 4.10 15.49
CA GLU A 208 -19.83 5.01 14.72
C GLU A 208 -19.21 5.34 13.35
N ILE A 209 -17.88 5.42 13.24
CA ILE A 209 -17.17 5.65 11.96
C ILE A 209 -17.44 4.50 10.98
N PHE A 210 -17.45 3.27 11.49
CA PHE A 210 -17.76 2.08 10.69
C PHE A 210 -19.23 2.10 10.22
N GLU A 211 -20.16 2.39 11.13
CA GLU A 211 -21.60 2.37 10.86
C GLU A 211 -22.03 3.49 9.90
N GLU A 212 -21.39 4.64 9.98
CA GLU A 212 -21.67 5.83 9.16
C GLU A 212 -20.81 5.93 7.89
N ASN A 213 -19.90 4.98 7.65
CA ASN A 213 -18.98 4.97 6.50
C ASN A 213 -18.09 6.23 6.38
N ARG A 214 -17.72 6.82 7.52
CA ARG A 214 -16.86 8.00 7.61
C ARG A 214 -15.38 7.64 7.48
N ASP A 215 -14.57 8.65 7.19
CA ASP A 215 -13.11 8.55 7.26
C ASP A 215 -12.65 8.53 8.73
N LEU A 216 -11.54 7.85 9.01
CA LEU A 216 -10.90 7.90 10.34
C LEU A 216 -10.39 9.30 10.68
N ILE A 217 -9.87 10.00 9.66
CA ILE A 217 -9.37 11.36 9.73
C ILE A 217 -9.94 12.10 8.52
N GLU A 218 -10.69 13.17 8.77
CA GLU A 218 -11.30 13.98 7.71
C GLU A 218 -10.39 15.13 7.25
N GLU A 219 -9.47 15.57 8.11
CA GLU A 219 -8.50 16.60 7.73
C GLU A 219 -7.44 16.03 6.80
N VAL A 220 -7.04 16.81 5.80
CA VAL A 220 -5.95 16.46 4.88
C VAL A 220 -4.65 16.99 5.45
N ASP A 221 -3.67 16.11 5.63
CA ASP A 221 -2.30 16.49 5.96
C ASP A 221 -1.58 16.98 4.69
N GLU A 222 -1.59 18.29 4.42
CA GLU A 222 -0.93 18.84 3.24
C GLU A 222 0.59 18.60 3.22
N SER A 223 1.21 18.39 4.39
CA SER A 223 2.67 18.23 4.49
C SER A 223 3.20 16.98 3.79
N VAL A 224 2.36 15.94 3.62
CA VAL A 224 2.71 14.69 2.93
C VAL A 224 2.49 14.77 1.42
N LEU A 225 1.86 15.85 0.94
CA LEU A 225 1.59 16.11 -0.48
C LEU A 225 2.64 17.06 -1.10
N GLU A 226 3.43 17.78 -0.30
CA GLU A 226 4.39 18.76 -0.81
C GLU A 226 5.61 18.12 -1.52
N PRO A 227 6.02 18.64 -2.71
CA PRO A 227 7.13 18.09 -3.49
C PRO A 227 8.51 18.22 -2.80
N ASN A 228 8.69 19.24 -1.96
CA ASN A 228 10.00 19.60 -1.41
C ASN A 228 10.42 18.73 -0.21
N ASN A 229 9.56 17.81 0.25
CA ASN A 229 9.82 16.88 1.35
C ASN A 229 10.18 15.45 0.91
N ILE A 230 10.47 15.23 -0.38
CA ILE A 230 10.74 13.91 -0.94
C ILE A 230 12.22 13.50 -0.72
N ASP A 231 12.69 13.60 0.52
CA ASP A 231 13.92 12.94 0.93
C ASP A 231 13.64 11.46 1.25
N ILE A 232 13.77 10.60 0.23
CA ILE A 232 13.61 9.15 0.40
C ILE A 232 14.90 8.48 0.92
N SER A 233 15.95 9.24 1.27
CA SER A 233 17.23 8.67 1.71
C SER A 233 17.07 7.81 2.96
N ASP A 234 16.20 8.21 3.89
CA ASP A 234 15.85 7.40 5.06
C ASP A 234 15.25 6.05 4.66
N ILE A 235 14.32 6.04 3.68
CA ILE A 235 13.72 4.80 3.15
C ILE A 235 14.80 3.90 2.57
N ILE A 236 15.68 4.44 1.72
CA ILE A 236 16.79 3.70 1.11
C ILE A 236 17.68 3.11 2.20
N LYS A 237 18.07 3.92 3.18
CA LYS A 237 18.91 3.51 4.30
C LYS A 237 18.29 2.38 5.12
N PHE A 238 16.98 2.43 5.39
CA PHE A 238 16.29 1.31 6.07
C PHE A 238 16.40 0.01 5.27
N THR A 239 16.30 0.10 3.95
CA THR A 239 16.40 -1.07 3.07
C THR A 239 17.81 -1.63 2.91
N GLU A 240 18.87 -0.90 3.24
CA GLU A 240 20.25 -1.43 3.20
C GLU A 240 20.57 -2.38 4.38
N THR A 241 19.68 -2.46 5.38
CA THR A 241 19.85 -3.36 6.53
C THR A 241 19.90 -4.83 6.07
N PRO A 242 20.96 -5.59 6.40
CA PRO A 242 21.09 -6.99 5.98
C PRO A 242 19.99 -7.88 6.55
N LEU A 243 19.52 -8.83 5.73
CA LEU A 243 18.51 -9.80 6.16
C LEU A 243 18.96 -10.72 7.31
N SER A 244 20.27 -10.81 7.57
CA SER A 244 20.81 -11.58 8.71
C SER A 244 20.38 -11.05 10.08
N SER A 245 19.80 -9.85 10.13
CA SER A 245 19.19 -9.28 11.35
C SER A 245 17.78 -9.80 11.64
N PHE A 246 17.11 -10.44 10.67
CA PHE A 246 15.73 -10.90 10.84
C PHE A 246 15.66 -12.15 11.70
N LYS A 247 14.83 -12.09 12.74
CA LYS A 247 14.48 -13.24 13.59
C LYS A 247 13.02 -13.55 13.35
N ARG A 248 12.73 -14.80 13.01
CA ARG A 248 11.35 -15.28 12.82
C ARG A 248 10.46 -14.77 13.97
N ARG A 249 9.36 -14.11 13.62
CA ARG A 249 8.45 -13.54 14.61
C ARG A 249 7.93 -14.70 15.47
N ARG A 250 8.02 -14.58 16.80
CA ARG A 250 7.39 -15.56 17.70
C ARG A 250 5.88 -15.38 17.56
N LEU A 251 5.21 -16.43 17.10
CA LEU A 251 3.74 -16.54 17.07
C LEU A 251 3.18 -16.47 18.49
#